data_AF-W7UEK1-F1
#
_entry.id   AF-W7UEK1-F1
#
_cell.length_a   1.000
_cell.length_b   1.000
_cell.length_c   1.000
_cell.angle_alpha   90.00
_cell.angle_beta   90.00
_cell.angle_gamma   90.00
#
_symmetry.space_group_name_H-M   'P 1'
#
loop_
_entity.id
_entity.type
_entity.pdbx_description
1 polymer ?
#
loop_
_entity_poly.entity_id
_entity_poly.type
_entity_poly.pdbx_seq_one_letter_code
_entity_poly.pdbx_strand_id
1 'polypeptide(L)'
;MSDKRKKGETHAMHILRLKGYEFDTEYSDKNIGKSMPDLRYKDGRYLEVTHTAHNNCIPQIPNKYSQLSTAKQLEIAEQADEAHKRMTDFKYECDSKGDLTEKGFGDLKKDAAILKSHYGYDVTTFDFDEKFSEFNCDVPIICMSSDKVLNEITKDKGSKYTDGSTDLFIFVTDGEMYSVEHLINSREYNLSSDGFFNAVSSAPFKNIFLCEWDWSCQQYELESPNILLMRVEDDEVKTIRL
;
A
#
# COMPACT_ATOMS: atom_id res chain seq x y z
N MET A 1 -1.91 -34.80 1.30
CA MET A 1 -1.09 -33.75 1.94
C MET A 1 -2.07 -32.67 2.36
N SER A 2 -2.15 -32.32 3.64
CA SER A 2 -3.05 -31.22 4.06
C SER A 2 -2.46 -29.92 3.56
N ASP A 3 -3.21 -29.16 2.75
CA ASP A 3 -2.83 -27.80 2.38
C ASP A 3 -2.65 -26.99 3.67
N LYS A 4 -1.40 -26.61 3.94
CA LYS A 4 -1.06 -25.82 5.11
C LYS A 4 -1.38 -24.37 4.77
N ARG A 5 -2.47 -23.85 5.32
CA ARG A 5 -2.86 -22.43 5.18
C ARG A 5 -1.68 -21.50 5.47
N LYS A 6 -1.59 -20.38 4.75
CA LYS A 6 -0.52 -19.40 4.98
C LYS A 6 -0.70 -18.73 6.35
N LYS A 7 0.38 -18.14 6.86
CA LYS A 7 0.39 -17.48 8.19
C LYS A 7 -0.65 -16.36 8.27
N GLY A 8 -0.70 -15.48 7.27
CA GLY A 8 -1.67 -14.39 7.19
C GLY A 8 -3.13 -14.87 7.21
N GLU A 9 -3.46 -15.88 6.40
CA GLU A 9 -4.80 -16.49 6.34
C GLU A 9 -5.21 -17.06 7.70
N THR A 10 -4.29 -17.77 8.36
CA THR A 10 -4.53 -18.37 9.69
C THR A 10 -4.81 -17.29 10.74
N HIS A 11 -4.06 -16.19 10.69
CA HIS A 11 -4.20 -15.08 11.63
C HIS A 11 -5.47 -14.28 11.39
N ALA A 12 -5.78 -13.91 10.14
CA ALA A 12 -7.02 -13.21 9.80
C ALA A 12 -8.25 -14.03 10.24
N MET A 13 -8.24 -15.34 10.00
CA MET A 13 -9.30 -16.24 10.46
C MET A 13 -9.42 -16.26 11.99
N HIS A 14 -8.30 -16.32 12.72
CA HIS A 14 -8.31 -16.30 14.19
C HIS A 14 -8.88 -14.99 14.72
N ILE A 15 -8.38 -13.86 14.22
CA ILE A 15 -8.82 -12.52 14.59
C ILE A 15 -10.32 -12.36 14.36
N LEU A 16 -10.82 -12.70 13.17
CA LEU A 16 -12.24 -12.55 12.85
C LEU A 16 -13.13 -13.51 13.66
N ARG A 17 -12.64 -14.70 14.04
CA ARG A 17 -13.37 -15.59 14.96
C ARG A 17 -13.56 -14.96 16.34
N LEU A 18 -12.55 -14.26 16.87
CA LEU A 18 -12.68 -13.51 18.12
C LEU A 18 -13.72 -12.39 18.01
N LYS A 19 -13.95 -11.86 16.80
CA LYS A 19 -15.01 -10.89 16.49
C LYS A 19 -16.36 -11.52 16.11
N GLY A 20 -16.50 -12.85 16.25
CA GLY A 20 -17.76 -13.56 16.05
C GLY A 20 -18.03 -14.08 14.63
N TYR A 21 -17.06 -13.99 13.71
CA TYR A 21 -17.20 -14.55 12.36
C TYR A 21 -16.94 -16.06 12.36
N GLU A 22 -17.77 -16.80 11.62
CA GLU A 22 -17.65 -18.26 11.51
C GLU A 22 -17.17 -18.67 10.13
N PHE A 23 -16.19 -19.59 10.10
CA PHE A 23 -15.57 -20.07 8.87
C PHE A 23 -15.82 -21.56 8.65
N ASP A 24 -15.95 -21.93 7.38
CA ASP A 24 -15.94 -23.32 6.95
C ASP A 24 -14.50 -23.87 6.97
N THR A 25 -14.25 -24.80 7.89
CA THR A 25 -12.93 -25.40 8.06
C THR A 25 -12.57 -26.44 7.00
N GLU A 26 -13.58 -26.96 6.28
CA GLU A 26 -13.42 -27.95 5.21
C GLU A 26 -13.05 -27.28 3.88
N TYR A 27 -13.27 -25.98 3.76
CA TYR A 27 -12.83 -25.20 2.61
C TYR A 27 -11.30 -25.10 2.55
N SER A 28 -10.78 -25.34 1.34
CA SER A 28 -9.38 -25.20 0.95
C SER A 28 -9.36 -24.76 -0.50
N ASP A 29 -8.64 -23.67 -0.79
CA ASP A 29 -8.31 -23.34 -2.17
C ASP A 29 -7.30 -24.38 -2.70
N LYS A 30 -7.79 -25.28 -3.54
CA LYS A 30 -6.96 -26.35 -4.12
C LYS A 30 -6.05 -25.83 -5.25
N ASN A 31 -6.13 -24.54 -5.61
CA ASN A 31 -5.37 -23.94 -6.72
C ASN A 31 -5.51 -24.71 -8.05
N ILE A 32 -6.70 -25.27 -8.30
CA ILE A 32 -7.02 -25.97 -9.56
C ILE A 32 -7.91 -25.04 -10.41
N GLY A 33 -7.30 -24.27 -11.32
CA GLY A 33 -8.02 -23.40 -12.24
C GLY A 33 -8.00 -21.92 -11.85
N LYS A 34 -9.16 -21.25 -11.89
CA LYS A 34 -9.28 -19.82 -11.53
C LYS A 34 -8.97 -19.64 -10.04
N SER A 35 -8.14 -18.65 -9.69
CA SER A 35 -7.81 -18.30 -8.30
C SER A 35 -9.10 -18.13 -7.50
N MET A 36 -9.23 -18.90 -6.41
CA MET A 36 -10.35 -18.79 -5.49
C MET A 36 -9.92 -17.96 -4.27
N PRO A 37 -10.87 -17.30 -3.57
CA PRO A 37 -10.55 -16.60 -2.33
C PRO A 37 -9.96 -17.53 -1.26
N ASP A 38 -9.11 -16.98 -0.39
CA ASP A 38 -8.36 -17.78 0.60
C ASP A 38 -9.25 -18.52 1.61
N LEU A 39 -10.37 -17.92 2.02
CA LEU A 39 -11.24 -18.41 3.09
C LEU A 39 -12.73 -18.37 2.68
N ARG A 40 -13.54 -19.21 3.32
CA ARG A 40 -15.01 -19.24 3.16
C ARG A 40 -15.71 -19.16 4.51
N TYR A 41 -16.66 -18.25 4.63
CA TYR A 41 -17.56 -18.16 5.77
C TYR A 41 -18.59 -19.30 5.74
N LYS A 42 -19.18 -19.64 6.90
CA LYS A 42 -20.23 -20.68 6.94
C LYS A 42 -21.49 -20.33 6.15
N ASP A 43 -21.76 -19.04 5.93
CA ASP A 43 -22.90 -18.57 5.14
C ASP A 43 -22.69 -18.66 3.62
N GLY A 44 -21.51 -19.11 3.19
CA GLY A 44 -21.15 -19.31 1.78
C GLY A 44 -20.48 -18.11 1.12
N ARG A 45 -20.35 -16.95 1.80
CA ARG A 45 -19.51 -15.85 1.32
C ARG A 45 -18.03 -16.19 1.47
N TYR A 46 -17.21 -15.47 0.73
CA TYR A 46 -15.76 -15.66 0.72
C TYR A 46 -15.02 -14.52 1.39
N LEU A 47 -13.78 -14.77 1.80
CA LEU A 47 -12.85 -13.78 2.32
C LEU A 47 -11.49 -13.95 1.65
N GLU A 48 -11.01 -12.89 1.02
CA GLU A 48 -9.63 -12.78 0.53
C GLU A 48 -8.75 -12.15 1.60
N VAL A 49 -7.55 -12.67 1.81
CA VAL A 49 -6.58 -12.14 2.77
C VAL A 49 -5.35 -11.61 2.04
N THR A 50 -5.03 -10.34 2.25
CA THR A 50 -3.87 -9.69 1.62
C THR A 50 -3.10 -8.84 2.62
N HIS A 51 -1.95 -8.35 2.18
CA HIS A 51 -1.20 -7.28 2.85
C HIS A 51 -1.11 -6.13 1.86
N THR A 52 -1.00 -4.90 2.34
CA THR A 52 -0.55 -3.81 1.47
C THR A 52 0.80 -4.14 0.87
N ALA A 53 0.94 -3.86 -0.43
CA ALA A 53 2.16 -4.11 -1.18
C ALA A 53 3.27 -3.14 -0.76
N HIS A 54 3.96 -3.51 0.31
CA HIS A 54 5.35 -3.16 0.56
C HIS A 54 6.17 -4.27 -0.08
N ASN A 55 7.23 -3.94 -0.82
CA ASN A 55 8.13 -4.99 -1.28
C ASN A 55 8.62 -5.71 -0.01
N ASN A 56 8.11 -6.92 0.28
CA ASN A 56 8.23 -7.62 1.57
C ASN A 56 9.67 -7.98 1.97
N CYS A 57 10.67 -7.46 1.26
CA CYS A 57 12.04 -7.47 1.67
C CYS A 57 12.26 -6.28 2.62
N ILE A 58 11.99 -6.44 3.92
CA ILE A 58 12.90 -5.79 4.89
C ILE A 58 14.31 -6.10 4.38
N PRO A 59 15.21 -5.12 4.20
CA PRO A 59 16.55 -5.38 3.74
C PRO A 59 17.24 -6.29 4.78
N GLN A 60 17.13 -7.60 4.58
CA GLN A 60 17.84 -8.62 5.34
C GLN A 60 19.35 -8.50 5.07
N ILE A 61 19.68 -7.82 3.97
CA ILE A 61 21.03 -7.51 3.54
C ILE A 61 21.10 -6.00 3.40
N PRO A 62 22.10 -5.33 4.01
CA PRO A 62 22.36 -3.91 3.78
C PRO A 62 22.44 -3.63 2.27
N ASN A 63 21.71 -2.60 1.79
CA ASN A 63 21.75 -2.22 0.37
C ASN A 63 23.17 -1.76 -0.04
N LYS A 64 23.46 -1.67 -1.34
CA LYS A 64 24.79 -1.28 -1.83
C LYS A 64 25.28 0.05 -1.24
N TYR A 65 24.36 0.99 -1.03
CA TYR A 65 24.66 2.29 -0.45
C TYR A 65 25.13 2.22 1.01
N SER A 66 24.42 1.46 1.86
CA SER A 66 24.77 1.25 3.26
C SER A 66 26.10 0.52 3.46
N GLN A 67 26.60 -0.16 2.42
CA GLN A 67 27.92 -0.81 2.40
C GLN A 67 29.05 0.16 2.01
N LEU A 68 28.75 1.37 1.52
CA LEU A 68 29.75 2.39 1.18
C LEU A 68 30.34 3.03 2.44
N SER A 69 31.49 3.68 2.30
CA SER A 69 32.05 4.49 3.39
C SER A 69 31.14 5.68 3.70
N THR A 70 31.15 6.16 4.95
CA THR A 70 30.36 7.33 5.38
C THR A 70 30.62 8.55 4.50
N ALA A 71 31.86 8.78 4.07
CA ALA A 71 32.20 9.89 3.17
C ALA A 71 31.51 9.76 1.80
N LYS A 72 31.40 8.54 1.26
CA LYS A 72 30.75 8.32 -0.03
C LYS A 72 29.23 8.38 0.08
N GLN A 73 28.68 7.90 1.19
CA GLN A 73 27.25 8.07 1.51
C GLN A 73 26.89 9.56 1.58
N LEU A 74 27.68 10.36 2.30
CA LEU A 74 27.48 11.81 2.39
C LEU A 74 27.53 12.49 1.02
N GLU A 75 28.53 12.18 0.19
CA GLU A 75 28.66 12.75 -1.16
C GLU A 75 27.41 12.48 -2.03
N ILE A 76 26.88 11.25 -1.96
CA ILE A 76 25.67 10.87 -2.71
C ILE A 76 24.44 11.59 -2.16
N ALA A 77 24.30 11.68 -0.83
CA ALA A 77 23.19 12.38 -0.19
C ALA A 77 23.19 13.88 -0.50
N GLU A 78 24.36 14.54 -0.49
CA GLU A 78 24.51 15.94 -0.88
C GLU A 78 24.10 16.17 -2.35
N GLN A 79 24.51 15.29 -3.26
CA GLN A 79 24.09 15.37 -4.67
C GLN A 79 22.58 15.24 -4.84
N ALA A 80 21.96 14.34 -4.08
CA ALA A 80 20.50 14.15 -4.09
C ALA A 80 19.77 15.37 -3.49
N ASP A 81 20.25 15.94 -2.39
CA ASP A 81 19.65 17.14 -1.77
C ASP A 81 19.70 18.35 -2.71
N GLU A 82 20.84 18.57 -3.38
CA GLU A 82 20.97 19.64 -4.36
C GLU A 82 20.04 19.44 -5.56
N ALA A 83 19.90 18.21 -6.07
CA ALA A 83 18.98 17.87 -7.15
C ALA A 83 17.52 18.09 -6.72
N HIS A 84 17.16 17.65 -5.51
CA HIS A 84 15.82 17.84 -4.96
C HIS A 84 15.49 19.33 -4.85
N LYS A 85 16.39 20.14 -4.29
CA LYS A 85 16.23 21.59 -4.16
C LYS A 85 16.07 22.28 -5.51
N ARG A 86 16.87 21.92 -6.53
CA ARG A 86 16.72 22.46 -7.88
C ARG A 86 15.35 22.12 -8.47
N MET A 87 14.88 20.90 -8.25
CA MET A 87 13.59 20.44 -8.77
C MET A 87 12.42 21.14 -8.09
N THR A 88 12.42 21.21 -6.76
CA THR A 88 11.37 21.89 -5.98
C THR A 88 11.31 23.39 -6.31
N ASP A 89 12.46 24.05 -6.45
CA ASP A 89 12.53 25.47 -6.80
C ASP A 89 12.33 25.72 -8.31
N PHE A 90 12.16 24.66 -9.12
CA PHE A 90 12.12 24.69 -10.58
C PHE A 90 13.26 25.51 -11.21
N LYS A 91 14.48 25.36 -10.68
CA LYS A 91 15.68 26.11 -11.09
C LYS A 91 16.36 25.50 -12.31
N TYR A 92 15.64 25.44 -13.40
CA TYR A 92 16.14 24.98 -14.70
C TYR A 92 16.17 26.12 -15.72
N GLU A 93 16.98 25.94 -16.76
CA GLU A 93 17.09 26.94 -17.82
C GLU A 93 15.81 26.98 -18.67
N CYS A 94 15.15 28.13 -18.69
CA CYS A 94 13.99 28.40 -19.53
C CYS A 94 14.32 29.45 -20.60
N ASP A 95 13.61 29.40 -21.72
CA ASP A 95 13.63 30.42 -22.74
C ASP A 95 12.85 31.68 -22.30
N SER A 96 12.79 32.68 -23.17
CA SER A 96 12.08 33.94 -22.89
C SER A 96 10.56 33.80 -22.69
N LYS A 97 9.98 32.64 -23.04
CA LYS A 97 8.55 32.34 -22.88
C LYS A 97 8.27 31.55 -21.59
N GLY A 98 9.33 31.12 -20.90
CA GLY A 98 9.23 30.29 -19.70
C GLY A 98 9.25 28.78 -19.98
N ASP A 99 9.41 28.37 -21.24
CA ASP A 99 9.52 26.97 -21.62
C ASP A 99 10.94 26.46 -21.36
N LEU A 100 11.10 25.21 -20.93
CA LEU A 100 12.43 24.62 -20.71
C LEU A 100 13.25 24.62 -22.00
N THR A 101 14.50 25.10 -21.94
CA THR A 101 15.45 24.93 -23.04
C THR A 101 15.87 23.46 -23.14
N GLU A 102 16.51 23.07 -24.24
CA GLU A 102 17.08 21.73 -24.39
C GLU A 102 18.03 21.38 -23.24
N LYS A 103 18.83 22.37 -22.80
CA LYS A 103 19.73 22.24 -21.65
C LYS A 103 18.95 22.12 -20.34
N GLY A 104 17.96 22.98 -20.11
CA GLY A 104 17.13 22.92 -18.90
C GLY A 104 16.39 21.59 -18.76
N PHE A 105 15.89 21.05 -19.87
CA PHE A 105 15.26 19.72 -19.90
C PHE A 105 16.27 18.59 -19.68
N GLY A 106 17.50 18.72 -20.20
CA GLY A 106 18.60 17.79 -19.93
C GLY A 106 18.99 17.75 -18.46
N ASP A 107 19.09 18.91 -17.82
CA ASP A 107 19.41 19.04 -16.39
C ASP A 107 18.27 18.48 -15.51
N LEU A 108 17.01 18.77 -15.85
CA LEU A 108 15.84 18.20 -15.18
C LEU A 108 15.86 16.67 -15.23
N LYS A 109 16.12 16.08 -16.40
CA LYS A 109 16.22 14.62 -16.56
C LYS A 109 17.35 14.01 -15.74
N LYS A 110 18.49 14.70 -15.67
CA LYS A 110 19.64 14.26 -14.89
C LYS A 110 19.31 14.25 -13.40
N ASP A 111 18.71 15.33 -12.89
CA ASP A 111 18.27 15.41 -11.49
C ASP A 111 17.21 14.35 -11.19
N ALA A 112 16.23 14.16 -12.08
CA ALA A 112 15.23 13.09 -11.93
C ALA A 112 15.85 11.70 -11.82
N ALA A 113 16.88 11.40 -12.62
CA ALA A 113 17.59 10.12 -12.55
C ALA A 113 18.36 9.96 -11.23
N ILE A 114 19.00 11.02 -10.73
CA ILE A 114 19.66 11.02 -9.41
C ILE A 114 18.65 10.70 -8.32
N LEU A 115 17.53 11.43 -8.28
CA LEU A 115 16.50 11.25 -7.26
C LEU A 115 15.82 9.89 -7.36
N LYS A 116 15.61 9.36 -8.57
CA LYS A 116 15.09 8.00 -8.78
C LYS A 116 16.03 6.92 -8.25
N SER A 117 17.34 7.07 -8.48
CA SER A 117 18.34 6.16 -7.90
C SER A 117 18.40 6.28 -6.38
N HIS A 118 18.26 7.50 -5.85
CA HIS A 118 18.42 7.77 -4.43
C HIS A 118 17.22 7.31 -3.60
N TYR A 119 15.99 7.66 -4.02
CA TYR A 119 14.75 7.39 -3.29
C TYR A 119 13.97 6.17 -3.80
N GLY A 120 14.32 5.66 -5.00
CA GLY A 120 13.66 4.49 -5.58
C GLY A 120 12.33 4.77 -6.27
N TYR A 121 12.00 6.02 -6.58
CA TYR A 121 10.78 6.38 -7.30
C TYR A 121 10.99 7.48 -8.33
N ASP A 122 10.15 7.50 -9.36
CA ASP A 122 10.21 8.54 -10.37
C ASP A 122 9.59 9.83 -9.86
N VAL A 123 10.43 10.81 -9.56
CA VAL A 123 10.01 12.12 -9.03
C VAL A 123 9.26 12.97 -10.06
N THR A 124 9.28 12.58 -11.34
CA THR A 124 8.59 13.32 -12.40
C THR A 124 7.17 12.81 -12.64
N THR A 125 6.84 11.64 -12.10
CA THR A 125 5.50 11.08 -12.16
C THR A 125 4.83 11.21 -10.80
N PHE A 126 3.66 11.83 -10.77
CA PHE A 126 2.69 11.61 -9.69
C PHE A 126 1.90 10.32 -9.98
N ASP A 127 2.57 9.31 -10.54
CA ASP A 127 1.95 8.07 -10.95
C ASP A 127 2.14 7.03 -9.85
N PHE A 128 1.14 6.96 -8.97
CA PHE A 128 1.08 6.00 -7.87
C PHE A 128 0.93 4.54 -8.36
N ASP A 129 0.83 4.30 -9.67
CA ASP A 129 0.81 2.97 -10.27
C ASP A 129 2.20 2.42 -10.60
N GLU A 130 3.23 3.27 -10.65
CA GLU A 130 4.60 2.78 -10.75
C GLU A 130 5.03 2.15 -9.42
N LYS A 131 5.41 0.86 -9.47
CA LYS A 131 5.95 0.17 -8.31
C LYS A 131 7.26 0.83 -7.90
N PHE A 132 7.22 1.57 -6.80
CA PHE A 132 8.38 2.07 -6.06
C PHE A 132 9.40 0.95 -5.92
N SER A 133 10.63 1.19 -6.36
CA SER A 133 11.75 0.29 -6.11
C SER A 133 12.31 0.57 -4.72
N GLU A 134 11.46 0.32 -3.71
CA GLU A 134 11.68 0.57 -2.28
C GLU A 134 12.99 -0.06 -1.77
N PHE A 135 13.60 -1.03 -2.48
CA PHE A 135 14.80 -1.75 -2.00
C PHE A 135 15.97 -1.81 -2.99
N ASN A 136 15.90 -1.16 -4.15
CA ASN A 136 17.05 -1.02 -5.07
C ASN A 136 17.49 0.45 -5.22
N CYS A 137 17.46 1.20 -4.12
CA CYS A 137 17.88 2.59 -4.07
C CYS A 137 18.82 2.83 -2.89
N ASP A 138 19.39 4.04 -2.83
CA ASP A 138 20.36 4.40 -1.80
C ASP A 138 19.70 4.52 -0.42
N VAL A 139 18.58 5.26 -0.37
CA VAL A 139 17.80 5.50 0.84
C VAL A 139 16.38 5.00 0.58
N PRO A 140 16.08 3.74 0.98
CA PRO A 140 14.76 3.18 0.80
C PRO A 140 13.72 3.98 1.58
N ILE A 141 12.77 4.58 0.85
CA ILE A 141 11.60 5.22 1.46
C ILE A 141 10.44 4.25 1.36
N ILE A 142 9.89 3.86 2.52
CA ILE A 142 8.65 3.12 2.58
C ILE A 142 7.51 4.14 2.57
N CYS A 143 6.79 4.20 1.46
CA CYS A 143 5.61 5.06 1.37
C CYS A 143 4.41 4.36 2.01
N MET A 144 4.08 4.76 3.23
CA MET A 144 2.87 4.35 3.93
C MET A 144 1.77 5.36 3.62
N SER A 145 0.83 5.02 2.73
CA SER A 145 -0.24 5.92 2.31
C SER A 145 -1.58 5.20 2.17
N SER A 146 -2.68 5.96 2.24
CA SER A 146 -4.02 5.45 1.95
C SER A 146 -4.15 4.90 0.53
N ASP A 147 -3.34 5.38 -0.43
CA ASP A 147 -3.41 4.92 -1.82
C ASP A 147 -2.93 3.47 -1.99
N LYS A 148 -1.98 3.03 -1.15
CA LYS A 148 -1.57 1.61 -1.11
C LYS A 148 -2.75 0.72 -0.71
N VAL A 149 -3.51 1.13 0.30
CA VAL A 149 -4.74 0.46 0.73
C VAL A 149 -5.78 0.49 -0.38
N LEU A 150 -5.98 1.65 -1.02
CA LEU A 150 -6.96 1.80 -2.10
C LEU A 150 -6.61 0.96 -3.32
N ASN A 151 -5.32 0.80 -3.65
CA ASN A 151 -4.85 -0.04 -4.74
C ASN A 151 -5.13 -1.53 -4.50
N GLU A 152 -4.97 -2.02 -3.26
CA GLU A 152 -5.39 -3.39 -2.92
C GLU A 152 -6.90 -3.57 -3.12
N ILE A 153 -7.70 -2.59 -2.66
CA ILE A 153 -9.17 -2.61 -2.74
C ILE A 153 -9.66 -2.56 -4.20
N THR A 154 -9.10 -1.68 -5.03
CA THR A 154 -9.68 -1.36 -6.34
C THR A 154 -8.96 -2.06 -7.49
N LYS A 155 -7.63 -2.07 -7.49
CA LYS A 155 -6.81 -2.53 -8.62
C LYS A 155 -6.37 -3.98 -8.46
N ASP A 156 -5.78 -4.36 -7.34
CA ASP A 156 -5.26 -5.73 -7.18
C ASP A 156 -6.36 -6.73 -6.89
N LYS A 157 -7.07 -6.59 -5.78
CA LYS A 157 -8.12 -7.55 -5.39
C LYS A 157 -9.45 -7.23 -6.02
N GLY A 158 -9.80 -5.94 -6.14
CA GLY A 158 -11.05 -5.50 -6.78
C GLY A 158 -11.21 -6.00 -8.21
N SER A 159 -10.13 -6.04 -9.00
CA SER A 159 -10.17 -6.56 -10.37
C SER A 159 -10.32 -8.08 -10.46
N LYS A 160 -9.94 -8.83 -9.40
CA LYS A 160 -10.01 -10.30 -9.35
C LYS A 160 -11.39 -10.80 -8.92
N TYR A 161 -12.03 -10.12 -7.99
CA TYR A 161 -13.25 -10.57 -7.31
C TYR A 161 -14.47 -9.69 -7.65
N THR A 162 -14.85 -9.65 -8.91
CA THR A 162 -15.84 -8.68 -9.43
C THR A 162 -17.31 -9.00 -9.14
N ASP A 163 -17.63 -10.14 -8.53
CA ASP A 163 -19.01 -10.63 -8.39
C ASP A 163 -19.71 -10.26 -7.07
N GLY A 164 -19.03 -9.57 -6.15
CA GLY A 164 -19.60 -9.15 -4.87
C GLY A 164 -19.71 -10.24 -3.80
N SER A 165 -19.27 -11.47 -4.10
CA SER A 165 -19.38 -12.62 -3.19
C SER A 165 -18.28 -12.68 -2.12
N THR A 166 -17.24 -11.87 -2.30
CA THR A 166 -16.02 -11.88 -1.50
C THR A 166 -15.94 -10.62 -0.65
N ASP A 167 -15.52 -10.78 0.59
CA ASP A 167 -15.07 -9.70 1.48
C ASP A 167 -13.53 -9.66 1.48
N LEU A 168 -12.94 -8.53 1.90
CA LEU A 168 -11.49 -8.34 1.84
C LEU A 168 -10.91 -8.08 3.24
N PHE A 169 -9.86 -8.80 3.61
CA PHE A 169 -9.06 -8.55 4.80
C PHE A 169 -7.66 -8.12 4.40
N ILE A 170 -7.26 -6.92 4.82
CA ILE A 170 -5.97 -6.32 4.51
C ILE A 170 -5.20 -6.12 5.80
N PHE A 171 -4.02 -6.72 5.87
CA PHE A 171 -3.02 -6.30 6.85
C PHE A 171 -2.33 -5.02 6.34
N VAL A 172 -2.43 -3.96 7.14
CA VAL A 172 -1.89 -2.63 6.82
C VAL A 172 -0.84 -2.23 7.86
N THR A 173 0.11 -1.40 7.46
CA THR A 173 1.05 -0.77 8.42
C THR A 173 0.31 0.21 9.34
N ASP A 174 0.92 0.56 10.46
CA ASP A 174 0.46 1.61 11.37
C ASP A 174 0.33 2.97 10.68
N GLY A 175 1.29 3.35 9.82
CA GLY A 175 1.25 4.58 9.03
C GLY A 175 0.10 4.61 8.00
N GLU A 176 -0.20 3.48 7.36
CA GLU A 176 -1.34 3.36 6.44
C GLU A 176 -2.67 3.42 7.18
N MET A 177 -2.77 2.74 8.34
CA MET A 177 -3.94 2.79 9.21
C MET A 177 -4.21 4.24 9.63
N TYR A 178 -3.19 4.94 10.14
CA TYR A 178 -3.27 6.36 10.51
C TYR A 178 -3.73 7.24 9.34
N SER A 179 -3.22 6.99 8.13
CA SER A 179 -3.61 7.74 6.93
C SER A 179 -5.09 7.55 6.58
N VAL A 180 -5.59 6.32 6.63
CA VAL A 180 -7.01 6.03 6.39
C VAL A 180 -7.88 6.65 7.48
N GLU A 181 -7.47 6.55 8.75
CA GLU A 181 -8.16 7.21 9.87
C GLU A 181 -8.24 8.72 9.71
N HIS A 182 -7.18 9.34 9.22
CA HIS A 182 -7.16 10.77 8.93
C HIS A 182 -8.19 11.12 7.83
N LEU A 183 -8.31 10.30 6.78
CA LEU A 183 -9.35 10.49 5.75
C LEU A 183 -10.76 10.36 6.33
N ILE A 184 -10.99 9.39 7.22
CA ILE A 184 -12.28 9.21 7.90
C ILE A 184 -12.63 10.43 8.75
N ASN A 185 -11.68 10.88 9.58
CA ASN A 185 -11.89 11.99 10.52
C ASN A 185 -11.99 13.35 9.82
N SER A 186 -11.43 13.47 8.61
CA SER A 186 -11.49 14.68 7.80
C SER A 186 -12.67 14.72 6.82
N ARG A 187 -13.49 13.66 6.77
CA ARG A 187 -14.53 13.48 5.73
C ARG A 187 -15.52 14.63 5.63
N GLU A 188 -15.87 15.26 6.74
CA GLU A 188 -16.85 16.36 6.76
C GLU A 188 -16.35 17.68 6.16
N TYR A 189 -15.03 17.85 5.99
CA TYR A 189 -14.43 19.13 5.57
C TYR A 189 -13.28 18.97 4.56
N ASN A 190 -12.94 17.75 4.15
CA ASN A 190 -11.90 17.47 3.17
C ASN A 190 -12.46 16.75 1.94
N LEU A 191 -12.67 17.49 0.85
CA LEU A 191 -13.16 16.95 -0.43
C LEU A 191 -12.20 15.90 -1.03
N SER A 192 -10.93 15.85 -0.63
CA SER A 192 -10.01 14.79 -1.10
C SER A 192 -10.37 13.41 -0.53
N SER A 193 -11.06 13.36 0.61
CA SER A 193 -11.52 12.11 1.22
C SER A 193 -12.66 11.46 0.42
N ASP A 194 -13.50 12.26 -0.25
CA ASP A 194 -14.61 11.76 -1.06
C ASP A 194 -14.12 10.86 -2.20
N GLY A 195 -13.00 11.23 -2.84
CA GLY A 195 -12.40 10.41 -3.89
C GLY A 195 -12.04 9.00 -3.40
N PHE A 196 -11.47 8.90 -2.20
CA PHE A 196 -11.15 7.61 -1.58
C PHE A 196 -12.42 6.81 -1.28
N PHE A 197 -13.40 7.39 -0.59
CA PHE A 197 -14.62 6.66 -0.21
C PHE A 197 -15.50 6.27 -1.40
N ASN A 198 -15.57 7.11 -2.44
CA ASN A 198 -16.28 6.77 -3.67
C ASN A 198 -15.62 5.60 -4.41
N ALA A 199 -14.29 5.55 -4.41
CA ALA A 199 -13.55 4.43 -4.98
C ALA A 199 -13.75 3.14 -4.16
N VAL A 200 -13.79 3.25 -2.82
CA VAL A 200 -14.10 2.12 -1.93
C VAL A 200 -15.54 1.62 -2.13
N SER A 201 -16.54 2.51 -2.20
CA SER A 201 -17.93 2.08 -2.41
C SER A 201 -18.18 1.47 -3.78
N SER A 202 -17.42 1.88 -4.79
CA SER A 202 -17.47 1.30 -6.14
C SER A 202 -16.74 -0.05 -6.25
N ALA A 203 -15.95 -0.44 -5.25
CA ALA A 203 -15.26 -1.71 -5.24
C ALA A 203 -16.23 -2.88 -4.96
N PRO A 204 -15.94 -4.11 -5.41
CA PRO A 204 -16.88 -5.22 -5.28
C PRO A 204 -16.98 -5.80 -3.85
N PHE A 205 -16.30 -5.22 -2.87
CA PHE A 205 -16.25 -5.77 -1.51
C PHE A 205 -17.32 -5.16 -0.62
N LYS A 206 -18.16 -6.01 -0.01
CA LYS A 206 -19.18 -5.54 0.95
C LYS A 206 -18.56 -5.17 2.29
N ASN A 207 -17.65 -6.01 2.79
CA ASN A 207 -16.87 -5.72 3.98
C ASN A 207 -15.39 -5.70 3.63
N ILE A 208 -14.69 -4.63 4.05
CA ILE A 208 -13.25 -4.48 3.95
C ILE A 208 -12.70 -4.27 5.35
N PHE A 209 -11.92 -5.23 5.85
CA PHE A 209 -11.26 -5.17 7.14
C PHE A 209 -9.83 -4.67 6.94
N LEU A 210 -9.48 -3.57 7.59
CA LEU A 210 -8.10 -3.15 7.75
C LEU A 210 -7.65 -3.58 9.14
N CYS A 211 -6.61 -4.40 9.22
CA CYS A 211 -6.00 -4.83 10.46
C CYS A 211 -4.58 -4.32 10.51
N GLU A 212 -4.26 -3.57 11.56
CA GLU A 212 -2.90 -3.13 11.78
C GLU A 212 -1.98 -4.34 11.96
N TRP A 213 -0.84 -4.26 11.30
CA TRP A 213 0.23 -5.23 11.37
C TRP A 213 1.50 -4.51 11.83
N ASP A 214 2.16 -5.03 12.87
CA ASP A 214 3.45 -4.50 13.32
C ASP A 214 4.51 -4.85 12.27
N TRP A 215 4.64 -3.96 11.29
CA TRP A 215 5.60 -4.04 10.22
C TRP A 215 7.04 -4.03 10.75
N SER A 216 7.31 -3.21 11.76
CA SER A 216 8.66 -3.05 12.34
C SER A 216 9.17 -4.36 12.94
N CYS A 217 8.31 -5.09 13.65
CA CYS A 217 8.66 -6.38 14.27
C CYS A 217 8.23 -7.60 13.45
N GLN A 218 7.51 -7.41 12.34
CA GLN A 218 6.90 -8.46 11.51
C GLN A 218 5.95 -9.38 12.30
N GLN A 219 5.17 -8.77 13.20
CA GLN A 219 4.30 -9.47 14.15
C GLN A 219 2.84 -9.08 13.99
N TYR A 220 1.96 -10.06 14.15
CA TYR A 220 0.52 -9.83 14.16
C TYR A 220 0.07 -9.78 15.61
N GLU A 221 -0.67 -8.73 15.97
CA GLU A 221 -1.45 -8.73 17.20
C GLU A 221 -2.70 -9.58 16.95
N LEU A 222 -2.94 -10.57 17.81
CA LEU A 222 -4.00 -11.56 17.61
C LEU A 222 -5.14 -11.41 18.61
N GLU A 223 -4.84 -10.97 19.83
CA GLU A 223 -5.79 -10.98 20.95
C GLU A 223 -6.58 -9.66 20.99
N SER A 224 -5.91 -8.53 20.74
CA SER A 224 -6.54 -7.21 20.70
C SER A 224 -6.02 -6.36 19.53
N PRO A 225 -6.13 -6.85 18.28
CA PRO A 225 -5.68 -6.10 17.11
C PRO A 225 -6.46 -4.79 16.92
N ASN A 226 -5.79 -3.77 16.40
CA ASN A 226 -6.45 -2.59 15.88
C ASN A 226 -7.10 -2.92 14.52
N ILE A 227 -8.43 -3.05 14.51
CA ILE A 227 -9.20 -3.37 13.30
C ILE A 227 -10.20 -2.27 13.00
N LEU A 228 -10.18 -1.83 11.76
CA LEU A 228 -11.19 -0.97 11.18
C LEU A 228 -11.96 -1.75 10.10
N LEU A 229 -13.28 -1.83 10.24
CA LEU A 229 -14.19 -2.33 9.21
C LEU A 229 -14.75 -1.16 8.41
N MET A 230 -14.53 -1.17 7.10
CA MET A 230 -15.28 -0.40 6.12
C MET A 230 -16.37 -1.28 5.52
N ARG A 231 -17.63 -0.95 5.80
CA ARG A 231 -18.79 -1.65 5.26
C ARG A 231 -19.48 -0.79 4.21
N VAL A 232 -19.72 -1.37 3.04
CA VAL A 232 -20.45 -0.73 1.95
C VAL A 232 -21.93 -1.07 2.08
N GLU A 233 -22.77 -0.05 2.25
CA GLU A 233 -24.23 -0.14 2.33
C GLU A 233 -24.83 0.98 1.47
N ASP A 234 -25.68 0.65 0.50
CA ASP A 234 -26.37 1.61 -0.37
C ASP A 234 -25.41 2.64 -1.02
N ASP A 235 -24.29 2.14 -1.56
CA ASP A 235 -23.18 2.93 -2.16
C ASP A 235 -22.46 3.89 -1.18
N GLU A 236 -22.74 3.79 0.11
CA GLU A 236 -22.05 4.53 1.17
C GLU A 236 -21.10 3.63 1.98
N VAL A 237 -19.95 4.18 2.36
CA VAL A 237 -18.99 3.51 3.26
C VAL A 237 -19.23 3.93 4.70
N LYS A 238 -19.59 2.96 5.55
CA LYS A 238 -19.67 3.07 7.01
C LYS A 238 -18.43 2.46 7.66
N THR A 239 -17.87 3.17 8.64
CA THR A 239 -16.63 2.77 9.32
C THR A 239 -16.90 2.36 10.77
N ILE A 240 -16.41 1.19 11.17
CA ILE A 240 -16.67 0.58 12.48
C ILE A 240 -15.35 0.07 13.06
N ARG A 241 -15.06 0.37 14.33
CA ARG A 241 -13.98 -0.28 15.09
C ARG A 241 -14.47 -1.60 15.66
N LEU A 242 -13.72 -2.67 15.43
CA LEU A 242 -14.07 -4.02 15.89
C LEU A 242 -13.32 -4.43 17.14
#